data_AF-A0A7K8TIT1-F1
#
_entry.id   AF-A0A7K8TIT1-F1
#
_cell.length_a   1.000
_cell.length_b   1.000
_cell.length_c   1.000
_cell.angle_alpha   90.00
_cell.angle_beta   90.00
_cell.angle_gamma   90.00
#
_symmetry.space_group_name_H-M   'P 1'
#
loop_
_entity.id
_entity.type
_entity.pdbx_description
1 polymer ?
#
loop_
_entity_poly.entity_id
_entity_poly.type
_entity_poly.pdbx_seq_one_letter_code
_entity_poly.pdbx_strand_id
1 'polypeptide(L)'
;VVEETLYYDVLGVKPSASAEELKKAYRKLALKYHPDKNPNEGEKFKQISQAYEILSDQKKIDLYEKGGEQAIKEGGSSSSFGSPIDIFDLFFGGGGRM
;
A
#
# COMPACT_ATOMS: atom_id res chain seq x y z
N VAL A 1 10.66 13.07 11.94
CA VAL A 1 10.54 13.67 10.58
C VAL A 1 11.01 12.69 9.50
N VAL A 2 10.85 11.36 9.66
CA VAL A 2 11.50 10.39 8.73
C VAL A 2 10.60 9.22 8.34
N GLU A 3 9.30 9.26 8.63
CA GLU A 3 8.41 8.13 8.31
C GLU A 3 7.63 8.33 7.01
N GLU A 4 7.44 9.58 6.55
CA GLU A 4 6.88 9.87 5.23
C GLU A 4 7.69 9.24 4.11
N THR A 5 9.02 9.23 4.21
CA THR A 5 9.87 8.62 3.18
C THR A 5 9.77 7.10 3.16
N LEU A 6 9.43 6.45 4.28
CA LEU A 6 9.37 4.99 4.33
C LEU A 6 8.35 4.41 3.35
N TYR A 7 7.16 5.00 3.22
CA TYR A 7 6.15 4.48 2.28
C TYR A 7 6.55 4.68 0.81
N TYR A 8 7.13 5.83 0.47
CA TYR A 8 7.65 6.08 -0.87
C TYR A 8 8.87 5.21 -1.18
N ASP A 9 9.77 5.00 -0.23
CA ASP A 9 10.94 4.12 -0.34
C ASP A 9 10.54 2.64 -0.47
N VAL A 10 9.52 2.19 0.26
CA VAL A 10 8.95 0.84 0.13
C VAL A 10 8.41 0.60 -1.28
N LEU A 11 7.75 1.60 -1.86
CA LEU A 11 7.28 1.56 -3.25
C LEU A 11 8.40 1.84 -4.26
N GLY A 12 9.57 2.31 -3.83
CA GLY A 12 10.68 2.72 -4.68
C GLY A 12 10.34 3.89 -5.59
N VAL A 13 9.48 4.80 -5.14
CA VAL A 13 9.06 5.99 -5.88
C VAL A 13 9.50 7.27 -5.16
N LYS A 14 9.44 8.40 -5.86
CA LYS A 14 9.69 9.71 -5.26
C LYS A 14 8.50 10.16 -4.42
N PRO A 15 8.70 11.00 -3.38
CA PRO A 15 7.60 11.61 -2.63
C PRO A 15 6.71 12.52 -3.49
N SER A 16 7.21 12.98 -4.64
CA SER A 16 6.43 13.74 -5.63
C SER A 16 5.75 12.85 -6.69
N ALA A 17 5.74 11.52 -6.50
CA ALA A 17 5.20 10.59 -7.47
C ALA A 17 3.68 10.72 -7.62
N SER A 18 3.19 10.62 -8.85
CA SER A 18 1.75 10.68 -9.12
C SER A 18 1.05 9.36 -8.74
N ALA A 19 -0.26 9.42 -8.52
CA ALA A 19 -1.09 8.23 -8.25
C ALA A 19 -0.90 7.10 -9.30
N GLU A 20 -0.71 7.47 -10.57
CA GLU A 20 -0.41 6.50 -11.64
C GLU A 20 0.95 5.81 -11.47
N GLU A 21 1.97 6.53 -11.01
CA GLU A 21 3.30 5.98 -10.74
C GLU A 21 3.28 5.06 -9.54
N LEU A 22 2.57 5.47 -8.48
CA LEU A 22 2.31 4.65 -7.29
C LEU A 22 1.63 3.34 -7.68
N LYS A 23 0.58 3.40 -8.52
CA LYS A 23 -0.14 2.21 -8.99
C LYS A 23 0.76 1.29 -9.83
N LYS A 24 1.60 1.85 -10.70
CA LYS A 24 2.56 1.08 -11.50
C LYS A 24 3.65 0.42 -10.64
N ALA A 25 4.18 1.14 -9.65
CA ALA A 25 5.18 0.63 -8.72
C ALA A 25 4.62 -0.46 -7.82
N TYR A 26 3.45 -0.21 -7.21
CA TYR A 26 2.72 -1.17 -6.39
C TYR A 26 2.48 -2.46 -7.16
N ARG A 27 1.95 -2.40 -8.39
CA ARG A 27 1.71 -3.60 -9.21
C ARG A 27 2.98 -4.42 -9.45
N LYS A 28 4.11 -3.77 -9.76
CA LYS A 28 5.39 -4.46 -9.99
C LYS A 28 5.89 -5.16 -8.72
N LEU A 29 5.82 -4.47 -7.58
CA LEU A 29 6.28 -4.98 -6.30
C LEU A 29 5.36 -6.05 -5.74
N ALA A 30 4.04 -5.88 -5.84
CA ALA A 30 3.03 -6.85 -5.44
C ALA A 30 3.18 -8.18 -6.18
N LEU A 31 3.48 -8.15 -7.49
CA LEU A 31 3.76 -9.36 -8.27
C LEU A 31 5.11 -10.00 -7.91
N LYS A 32 6.10 -9.19 -7.52
CA LYS A 32 7.45 -9.65 -7.16
C LYS A 32 7.46 -10.30 -5.77
N TYR A 33 6.77 -9.70 -4.81
CA TYR A 33 6.67 -10.13 -3.42
C TYR A 33 5.36 -10.86 -3.12
N HIS A 34 4.66 -11.34 -4.16
CA HIS A 34 3.39 -12.03 -3.99
C HIS A 34 3.58 -13.24 -3.05
N PRO A 35 2.73 -13.42 -2.03
CA PRO A 35 2.89 -14.47 -1.02
C PRO A 35 2.84 -15.89 -1.59
N ASP A 36 2.17 -16.06 -2.73
CA ASP A 36 2.14 -17.32 -3.50
C ASP A 36 3.52 -17.73 -4.02
N LYS A 37 4.34 -16.75 -4.44
CA LYS A 37 5.70 -16.99 -4.97
C LYS A 37 6.78 -16.86 -3.90
N ASN A 38 6.57 -15.98 -2.92
CA ASN A 38 7.53 -15.67 -1.86
C ASN A 38 6.81 -15.61 -0.50
N PRO A 39 6.46 -16.76 0.10
CA PRO A 39 5.76 -16.79 1.38
C PRO A 39 6.56 -16.20 2.55
N ASN A 40 7.90 -16.18 2.45
CA ASN A 40 8.78 -15.54 3.44
C ASN A 40 8.82 -14.00 3.33
N GLU A 41 8.39 -13.43 2.20
CA GLU A 41 8.43 -11.98 1.95
C GLU A 41 7.05 -11.33 2.10
N GLY A 42 6.10 -12.05 2.72
CA GLY A 42 4.76 -11.55 2.99
C GLY A 42 4.73 -10.29 3.85
N GLU A 43 5.74 -10.06 4.69
CA GLU A 43 5.89 -8.82 5.45
C GLU A 43 6.16 -7.62 4.55
N LYS A 44 7.04 -7.75 3.55
CA LYS A 44 7.26 -6.68 2.56
C LYS A 44 6.00 -6.41 1.76
N PHE A 45 5.28 -7.46 1.36
CA PHE A 45 4.01 -7.30 0.66
C PHE A 45 2.99 -6.49 1.48
N LYS A 46 2.86 -6.78 2.79
CA LYS A 46 2.02 -5.99 3.70
C LYS A 46 2.44 -4.53 3.72
N GLN A 47 3.73 -4.23 3.85
CA GLN A 47 4.25 -2.87 3.84
C GLN A 47 3.96 -2.15 2.52
N ILE A 48 4.14 -2.83 1.39
CA ILE A 48 3.87 -2.30 0.04
C ILE A 48 2.40 -1.95 -0.14
N SER A 49 1.48 -2.80 0.31
CA SER A 49 0.04 -2.53 0.26
C SER A 49 -0.39 -1.40 1.17
N GLN A 50 0.15 -1.35 2.38
CA GLN A 50 -0.14 -0.28 3.33
C GLN A 50 0.38 1.07 2.81
N ALA A 51 1.59 1.10 2.25
CA ALA A 51 2.15 2.27 1.58
C ALA A 51 1.24 2.76 0.45
N TYR A 52 0.84 1.87 -0.44
CA TYR A 52 -0.02 2.21 -1.57
C TYR A 52 -1.40 2.69 -1.12
N GLU A 53 -1.99 2.11 -0.08
CA GLU A 53 -3.31 2.51 0.40
C GLU A 53 -3.32 3.95 0.94
N ILE A 54 -2.29 4.32 1.69
CA ILE A 54 -2.14 5.68 2.23
C ILE A 54 -1.87 6.66 1.09
N LEU A 55 -0.94 6.31 0.19
CA LEU A 55 -0.50 7.18 -0.91
C LEU A 55 -1.47 7.23 -2.09
N SER A 56 -2.41 6.28 -2.21
CA SER A 56 -3.42 6.27 -3.27
C SER A 56 -4.59 7.21 -2.97
N ASP A 57 -4.80 7.61 -1.71
CA ASP A 57 -5.93 8.44 -1.32
C ASP A 57 -5.43 9.76 -0.73
N GLN A 58 -5.64 10.86 -1.45
CA GLN A 58 -5.23 12.20 -1.01
C GLN A 58 -5.76 12.54 0.39
N LYS A 59 -6.93 12.02 0.78
CA LYS A 59 -7.46 12.24 2.13
C LYS A 59 -6.64 11.52 3.19
N LYS A 60 -6.11 10.33 2.88
CA LYS A 60 -5.23 9.57 3.79
C LYS A 60 -3.84 10.19 3.85
N ILE A 61 -3.32 10.71 2.74
CA ILE A 61 -2.08 11.50 2.74
C ILE A 61 -2.23 12.72 3.64
N ASP A 62 -3.28 13.52 3.45
CA ASP A 62 -3.52 14.73 4.24
C ASP A 62 -3.74 14.41 5.73
N LEU A 63 -4.42 13.29 6.05
CA LEU A 63 -4.54 12.77 7.42
C LEU A 63 -3.20 12.32 8.00
N TYR A 64 -2.35 11.68 7.20
CA TYR A 64 -1.02 11.25 7.61
C TYR A 64 -0.10 12.45 7.88
N GLU A 65 -0.11 13.44 6.97
CA GLU A 65 0.66 14.67 7.10
C GLU A 65 0.19 15.51 8.30
N LYS A 66 -1.12 15.56 8.56
CA LYS A 66 -1.69 16.34 9.69
C LYS A 66 -1.64 15.63 11.03
N GLY A 67 -1.79 14.30 11.06
CA GLY A 67 -2.05 13.52 12.27
C GLY A 67 -1.01 12.43 12.58
N GLY A 68 -0.03 12.21 11.70
CA GLY A 68 0.97 11.16 11.83
C GLY A 68 0.37 9.74 11.79
N GLU A 69 1.22 8.74 12.06
CA GLU A 69 0.80 7.32 12.06
C GLU A 69 -0.35 7.03 13.04
N GLN A 70 -0.43 7.78 14.15
CA GLN A 70 -1.49 7.63 15.16
C GLN A 70 -2.88 7.91 14.59
N ALA A 71 -3.03 8.90 13.71
CA ALA A 71 -4.32 9.22 13.09
C ALA A 71 -4.81 8.14 12.13
N ILE A 72 -3.90 7.42 11.47
CA ILE A 72 -4.25 6.26 10.62
C ILE A 72 -4.61 5.06 11.49
N LYS A 73 -3.89 4.86 12.60
CA LYS A 73 -4.14 3.78 13.56
C LYS A 73 -5.46 3.93 14.34
N GLU A 74 -5.86 5.17 14.64
CA GLU A 74 -7.09 5.48 15.38
C GLU A 74 -8.30 5.75 14.46
N GLY A 75 -8.09 6.27 13.24
CA GLY A 75 -9.16 6.56 12.27
C GLY A 75 -9.48 5.42 11.29
N GLY A 76 -8.56 4.46 11.13
CA GLY A 76 -8.73 3.27 10.30
C GLY A 76 -8.94 2.06 11.18
N SER A 77 -10.20 1.68 11.38
CA SER A 77 -10.62 0.46 12.06
C SER A 77 -9.67 -0.71 11.80
N SER A 78 -8.93 -1.09 12.85
CA SER A 78 -8.03 -2.25 12.97
C SER A 78 -8.72 -3.61 12.72
N SER A 79 -9.91 -3.64 12.13
CA SER A 79 -10.77 -4.82 12.02
C SER A 79 -11.37 -5.01 10.62
N SER A 80 -11.04 -4.18 9.63
CA SER A 80 -11.53 -4.32 8.25
C SER A 80 -10.41 -4.40 7.20
N PHE A 81 -9.18 -4.66 7.64
CA PHE A 81 -8.06 -5.00 6.74
C PHE A 81 -8.36 -6.38 6.15
N GLY A 82 -9.24 -6.42 5.14
CA GLY A 82 -9.18 -7.44 4.10
C GLY A 82 -7.71 -7.56 3.74
N SER A 83 -7.21 -8.79 3.69
CA SER A 83 -5.79 -9.03 3.60
C SER A 83 -5.20 -8.15 2.48
N PRO A 84 -3.96 -7.66 2.58
CA PRO A 84 -3.38 -6.86 1.51
C PRO A 84 -3.43 -7.57 0.14
N ILE A 85 -3.58 -8.90 0.18
CA ILE A 85 -3.86 -9.80 -0.92
C ILE A 85 -5.28 -9.56 -1.48
N ASP A 86 -6.31 -9.53 -0.63
CA ASP A 86 -7.69 -9.19 -1.02
C ASP A 86 -7.78 -7.78 -1.64
N ILE A 87 -7.03 -6.79 -1.14
CA ILE A 87 -6.98 -5.45 -1.74
C ILE A 87 -6.33 -5.50 -3.13
N PHE A 88 -5.24 -6.25 -3.28
CA PHE A 88 -4.62 -6.47 -4.58
C PHE A 88 -5.56 -7.20 -5.54
N ASP A 89 -6.23 -8.27 -5.10
CA ASP A 89 -7.19 -9.02 -5.90
C ASP A 89 -8.45 -8.21 -6.26
N LEU A 90 -8.94 -7.38 -5.35
CA LEU A 90 -10.05 -6.47 -5.62
C LEU A 90 -9.69 -5.45 -6.72
N PHE A 91 -8.44 -4.96 -6.71
CA PHE A 91 -7.99 -3.91 -7.60
C PHE A 91 -7.35 -4.42 -8.90
N PHE A 92 -6.83 -5.64 -8.92
CA PHE A 92 -6.09 -6.24 -10.04
C PHE A 92 -6.52 -7.67 -10.41
N GLY A 93 -7.22 -8.38 -9.53
CA GLY A 93 -7.69 -9.76 -9.71
C GLY A 93 -9.10 -9.90 -10.30
N GLY A 94 -9.79 -8.79 -10.57
CA GLY A 94 -11.12 -8.77 -11.20
C GLY A 94 -11.19 -9.21 -12.68
N GLY A 95 -10.19 -9.96 -13.18
CA GLY A 95 -10.01 -10.23 -14.61
C GLY A 95 -10.07 -11.70 -15.05
N GLY A 96 -10.60 -12.63 -14.23
CA GLY A 96 -10.59 -14.04 -14.62
C GLY A 96 -11.44 -14.95 -13.75
N ARG A 97 -12.77 -14.80 -13.83
CA ARG A 97 -13.73 -15.80 -13.36
C ARG A 97 -14.84 -15.93 -14.41
N MET A 98 -14.57 -16.73 -15.45
CA MET A 98 -15.59 -17.39 -16.27
C MET A 98 -15.55 -18.86 -15.93
#